data_AF-A0A552V385-F1
#
_entry.id   AF-A0A552V385-F1
#
_cell.length_a   1.000
_cell.length_b   1.000
_cell.length_c   1.000
_cell.angle_alpha   90.00
_cell.angle_beta   90.00
_cell.angle_gamma   90.00
#
_symmetry.space_group_name_H-M   'P 1'
#
loop_
_entity.id
_entity.type
_entity.pdbx_description
1 polymer ?
#
loop_
_entity_poly.entity_id
_entity_poly.type
_entity_poly.pdbx_seq_one_letter_code
_entity_poly.pdbx_strand_id
1 'polypeptide(L)'
;MSAASVPKSKVLGHLVGLYKAIVDSKTDKILGATLYGEQSHEVINIISLAIDMWATYQVLRDKIYTHPTMAEGLNDLFGMIK
;
A
#
# COMPACT_ATOMS: atom_id res chain seq x y z
N MET A 1 3.26 -4.63 6.72
CA MET A 1 1.86 -4.77 7.18
C MET A 1 1.31 -6.12 6.74
N SER A 2 0.58 -6.84 7.59
CA SER A 2 -0.11 -8.08 7.19
C SER A 2 -1.29 -7.79 6.26
N ALA A 3 -1.52 -8.62 5.23
CA ALA A 3 -2.70 -8.47 4.38
C ALA A 3 -4.02 -8.66 5.16
N ALA A 4 -4.00 -9.50 6.20
CA ALA A 4 -5.14 -9.73 7.08
C ALA A 4 -5.63 -8.47 7.84
N SER A 5 -4.80 -7.44 7.91
CA SER A 5 -5.16 -6.14 8.49
C SER A 5 -6.10 -5.34 7.60
N VAL A 6 -6.14 -5.62 6.29
CA VAL A 6 -7.01 -4.93 5.33
C VAL A 6 -8.41 -5.54 5.37
N PRO A 7 -9.49 -4.80 5.67
CA PRO A 7 -10.85 -5.35 5.77
C PRO A 7 -11.29 -6.13 4.52
N LYS A 8 -10.92 -5.67 3.34
CA LYS A 8 -11.22 -6.35 2.07
C LYS A 8 -10.66 -7.77 1.99
N SER A 9 -9.52 -8.06 2.61
CA SER A 9 -8.94 -9.41 2.61
C SER A 9 -9.84 -10.43 3.32
N LYS A 10 -10.54 -9.99 4.36
CA LYS A 10 -11.55 -10.79 5.08
C LYS A 10 -12.77 -11.04 4.22
N VAL A 11 -13.23 -10.02 3.48
CA VAL A 11 -14.36 -10.15 2.53
C VAL A 11 -14.03 -11.15 1.42
N LEU A 12 -12.78 -11.18 0.95
CA LEU A 12 -12.32 -12.14 -0.07
C LEU A 12 -12.04 -13.54 0.50
N GLY A 13 -11.99 -13.72 1.83
CA GLY A 13 -11.64 -15.00 2.45
C GLY A 13 -10.15 -15.37 2.36
N HIS A 14 -9.30 -14.44 1.90
CA HIS A 14 -7.86 -14.66 1.70
C HIS A 14 -7.05 -13.75 2.64
N LEU A 15 -6.63 -14.30 3.77
CA LEU A 15 -5.94 -13.55 4.83
C LEU A 15 -4.42 -13.59 4.74
N VAL A 16 -3.88 -14.61 4.06
CA VAL A 16 -2.43 -14.82 3.96
C VAL A 16 -1.84 -13.80 2.98
N GLY A 17 -0.89 -12.99 3.46
CA GLY A 17 -0.25 -11.98 2.64
C GLY A 17 0.56 -10.97 3.44
N LEU A 18 1.38 -10.19 2.75
CA LEU A 18 2.22 -9.14 3.31
C LEU A 18 2.33 -7.98 2.32
N TYR A 19 2.10 -6.76 2.82
CA TYR A 19 2.48 -5.54 2.13
C TYR A 19 3.73 -4.95 2.79
N LYS A 20 4.73 -4.61 1.97
CA LYS A 20 5.98 -3.99 2.40
C LYS A 20 6.35 -2.89 1.41
N ALA A 21 6.77 -1.75 1.91
CA ALA A 21 7.35 -0.66 1.12
C ALA A 21 8.67 -0.22 1.74
N ILE A 22 9.56 0.32 0.92
CA ILE A 22 10.81 0.94 1.33
C ILE A 22 10.72 2.41 0.91
N VAL A 23 10.99 3.31 1.85
CA VAL A 23 10.95 4.75 1.66
C VAL A 23 12.31 5.33 2.05
N ASP A 24 12.78 6.29 1.27
CA ASP A 24 13.98 7.06 1.60
C ASP A 24 13.68 8.05 2.73
N SER A 25 14.45 7.97 3.82
CA SER A 25 14.19 8.75 5.04
C SER A 25 14.54 10.23 4.95
N LYS A 26 15.23 10.67 3.89
CA LYS A 26 15.61 12.08 3.70
C LYS A 26 14.64 12.80 2.79
N THR A 27 14.02 12.07 1.86
CA THR A 27 13.24 12.64 0.75
C THR A 27 11.77 12.21 0.77
N ASP A 28 11.41 11.25 1.64
CA ASP A 28 10.10 10.62 1.75
C ASP A 28 9.64 9.93 0.46
N LYS A 29 10.55 9.68 -0.50
CA LYS A 29 10.23 9.02 -1.76
C LYS A 29 10.17 7.51 -1.58
N ILE A 30 9.25 6.88 -2.29
CA ILE A 30 9.14 5.42 -2.31
C ILE A 30 10.27 4.87 -3.19
N LEU A 31 11.12 4.01 -2.63
CA LEU A 31 12.21 3.34 -3.36
C LEU A 31 11.75 2.03 -3.99
N GLY A 32 10.71 1.41 -3.43
CA GLY A 32 10.13 0.18 -3.96
C GLY A 32 9.12 -0.43 -3.00
N ALA A 33 8.40 -1.43 -3.48
CA ALA A 33 7.43 -2.17 -2.69
C ALA A 33 7.34 -3.64 -3.09
N THR A 34 6.85 -4.46 -2.17
CA THR A 34 6.48 -5.86 -2.40
C THR A 34 5.09 -6.06 -1.82
N LEU A 35 4.16 -6.46 -2.68
CA LEU A 35 2.78 -6.76 -2.30
C LEU A 35 2.53 -8.24 -2.57
N TYR A 36 2.33 -9.02 -1.51
CA TYR A 36 1.92 -10.41 -1.59
C TYR A 36 0.51 -10.52 -0.99
N GLY A 37 -0.48 -10.85 -1.83
CA GLY A 37 -1.87 -10.95 -1.43
C GLY A 37 -2.83 -10.75 -2.61
N GLU A 38 -4.12 -10.94 -2.35
CA GLU A 38 -5.18 -10.78 -3.35
C GLU A 38 -5.17 -9.38 -3.98
N GLN A 39 -5.42 -9.34 -5.28
CA GLN A 39 -5.48 -8.11 -6.09
C GLN A 39 -4.20 -7.24 -6.06
N SER A 40 -3.07 -7.79 -5.62
CA SER A 40 -1.77 -7.09 -5.62
C SER A 40 -1.35 -6.60 -7.01
N HIS A 41 -1.74 -7.32 -8.08
CA HIS A 41 -1.52 -6.93 -9.46
C HIS A 41 -2.21 -5.61 -9.86
N GLU A 42 -3.29 -5.24 -9.17
CA GLU A 42 -3.95 -3.95 -9.36
C GLU A 42 -3.31 -2.87 -8.47
N VAL A 43 -3.10 -3.18 -7.19
CA VAL A 43 -2.58 -2.21 -6.20
C VAL A 43 -1.16 -1.75 -6.54
N ILE A 44 -0.33 -2.62 -7.11
CA ILE A 44 1.06 -2.27 -7.47
C ILE A 44 1.14 -1.13 -8.49
N ASN A 45 0.15 -0.99 -9.38
CA ASN A 45 0.12 0.09 -10.38
C ASN A 45 0.00 1.47 -9.73
N ILE A 46 -0.70 1.57 -8.60
CA ILE A 46 -0.82 2.82 -7.84
C ILE A 46 0.54 3.23 -7.24
N ILE A 47 1.29 2.25 -6.71
CA ILE A 47 2.64 2.49 -6.17
C ILE A 47 3.60 2.86 -7.31
N SER A 48 3.57 2.14 -8.43
CA SER A 48 4.39 2.44 -9.60
C SER A 48 4.17 3.87 -10.08
N LEU A 49 2.91 4.30 -10.22
CA LEU A 49 2.57 5.66 -10.61
C LEU A 49 3.13 6.70 -9.62
N ALA A 50 3.05 6.44 -8.32
CA ALA A 50 3.61 7.35 -7.31
C ALA A 50 5.14 7.47 -7.41
N ILE A 51 5.83 6.36 -7.71
CA ILE A 51 7.28 6.36 -7.96
C ILE A 51 7.61 7.16 -9.22
N ASP A 52 6.90 6.93 -10.33
CA ASP A 52 7.10 7.62 -11.61
C ASP A 52 6.86 9.13 -11.48
N MET A 53 5.90 9.53 -10.64
CA MET A 53 5.62 10.94 -10.33
C MET A 53 6.57 11.55 -9.30
N TRP A 54 7.53 10.78 -8.78
CA TRP A 54 8.41 11.19 -7.67
C TRP A 54 7.58 11.73 -6.49
N ALA A 55 6.43 11.14 -6.21
CA ALA A 55 5.57 11.55 -5.10
C ALA A 55 6.20 11.15 -3.76
N THR A 56 5.93 11.92 -2.70
CA THR A 56 6.26 11.45 -1.36
C THR A 56 5.25 10.40 -0.91
N TYR A 57 5.65 9.49 -0.02
CA TYR A 57 4.81 8.38 0.41
C TYR A 57 3.51 8.84 1.11
N GLN A 58 3.51 10.05 1.70
CA GLN A 58 2.34 10.63 2.35
C GLN A 58 1.18 10.84 1.39
N VAL A 59 1.45 11.03 0.09
CA VAL A 59 0.38 11.10 -0.93
C VAL A 59 -0.44 9.81 -0.94
N LEU A 60 0.20 8.65 -0.83
CA LEU A 60 -0.50 7.37 -0.76
C LEU A 60 -1.07 7.11 0.64
N ARG A 61 -0.42 7.60 1.71
CA ARG A 61 -0.89 7.50 3.10
C ARG A 61 -2.19 8.27 3.35
N ASP A 62 -2.32 9.46 2.78
CA ASP A 62 -3.40 10.40 3.11
C ASP A 62 -4.49 10.46 2.03
N LYS A 63 -4.33 9.70 0.95
CA LYS A 63 -5.33 9.59 -0.12
C LYS A 63 -6.62 8.95 0.39
N ILE A 64 -7.75 9.51 -0.02
CA ILE A 64 -9.07 8.89 0.16
C ILE A 64 -9.19 7.76 -0.87
N TYR A 65 -9.17 6.51 -0.39
CA TYR A 65 -9.47 5.34 -1.20
C TYR A 65 -10.96 4.96 -1.09
N THR A 66 -11.45 4.28 -2.12
CA THR A 66 -12.75 3.61 -2.08
C THR A 66 -12.75 2.47 -1.06
N HIS A 67 -13.84 2.31 -0.32
CA HIS A 67 -14.01 1.27 0.71
C HIS A 67 -15.16 0.31 0.38
N PRO A 68 -15.01 -1.02 0.55
CA PRO A 68 -13.79 -1.74 0.91
C PRO A 68 -12.97 -2.15 -0.32
N THR A 69 -11.67 -1.86 -0.34
CA THR A 69 -10.74 -2.30 -1.41
C THR A 69 -9.37 -2.74 -0.87
N MET A 70 -8.61 -3.53 -1.64
CA MET A 70 -7.23 -3.88 -1.23
C MET A 70 -6.27 -2.69 -1.28
N ALA A 71 -6.58 -1.67 -2.09
CA ALA A 71 -5.78 -0.45 -2.23
C ALA A 71 -5.86 0.44 -0.99
N GLU A 72 -6.96 0.42 -0.23
CA GLU A 72 -7.10 1.21 1.00
C GLU A 72 -6.05 0.84 2.07
N GLY A 73 -5.54 -0.40 2.04
CA GLY A 73 -4.45 -0.84 2.90
C GLY A 73 -3.15 -0.05 2.73
N LEU A 74 -3.01 0.75 1.66
CA LEU A 74 -1.89 1.68 1.52
C LEU A 74 -1.91 2.78 2.60
N ASN A 75 -3.09 3.22 3.07
CA ASN A 75 -3.19 4.17 4.18
C ASN A 75 -2.48 3.61 5.43
N ASP A 76 -2.84 2.39 5.82
CA ASP A 76 -2.29 1.73 7.00
C ASP A 76 -0.81 1.37 6.81
N LEU A 77 -0.42 0.83 5.64
CA LEU A 77 0.96 0.45 5.34
C LEU A 77 1.92 1.63 5.55
N PHE A 78 1.58 2.77 4.96
CA PHE A 78 2.41 3.97 5.02
C PHE A 78 2.22 4.73 6.33
N GLY A 79 1.09 4.56 7.02
CA GLY A 79 0.85 5.07 8.37
C GLY A 79 1.76 4.45 9.44
N MET A 80 2.42 3.32 9.15
CA MET A 80 3.39 2.69 10.05
C MET A 80 4.74 3.44 10.13
N ILE A 81 5.02 4.36 9.19
CA ILE A 81 6.29 5.10 9.13
C ILE A 81 6.23 6.28 10.12
N LYS A 82 7.26 6.40 10.96
CA LYS A 82 7.41 7.43 12.00
C LYS A 82 8.28 8.58 11.54
#